data_AF-A0A090QGF2-F1
#
_entry.id   AF-A0A090QGF2-F1
#
_cell.length_a   1.000
_cell.length_b   1.000
_cell.length_c   1.000
_cell.angle_alpha   90.00
_cell.angle_beta   90.00
_cell.angle_gamma   90.00
#
_symmetry.space_group_name_H-M   'P 1'
#
loop_
_entity.id
_entity.type
_entity.pdbx_description
1 polymer ?
#
loop_
_entity_poly.entity_id
_entity_poly.type
_entity_poly.pdbx_seq_one_letter_code
_entity_poly.pdbx_strand_id
1 'polypeptide(L)'
;MNELLHKYWEGQSSLEEEQKLIAYFNSETVAPEHEVYRSIFNAFEEESVMKEDLDFDAFAKLAPEEKPKDHSKIRVLKGLGIAAGLAALIAVGSNYIGTTKANTDLGTYEDPKEAYYATVEALQLVSTKFNNGRKNLKPLSEINNKTEKVFKTK
;
A
#
# COMPACT_ATOMS: atom_id res chain seq x y z
N MET A 1 15.93 5.72 22.95
CA MET A 1 14.75 5.82 22.06
C MET A 1 15.15 6.16 20.63
N ASN A 2 15.90 7.24 20.41
CA ASN A 2 16.44 7.60 19.08
C ASN A 2 17.19 6.46 18.37
N GLU A 3 18.08 5.74 19.06
CA GLU A 3 18.78 4.57 18.49
C GLU A 3 17.82 3.42 18.14
N LEU A 4 16.75 3.25 18.91
CA LEU A 4 15.76 2.20 18.71
C LEU A 4 14.88 2.51 17.49
N LEU A 5 14.47 3.77 17.35
CA LEU A 5 13.80 4.28 16.15
C LEU A 5 14.69 4.10 14.92
N HIS A 6 15.98 4.43 15.02
CA HIS A 6 16.91 4.25 13.92
C HIS A 6 16.99 2.78 13.48
N LYS A 7 17.15 1.83 14.40
CA LYS A 7 17.11 0.39 14.09
C LYS A 7 15.79 -0.04 13.46
N TYR A 8 14.66 0.46 13.96
CA TYR A 8 13.33 0.17 13.40
C TYR A 8 13.23 0.64 11.94
N TRP A 9 13.69 1.85 11.65
CA TRP A 9 13.71 2.39 10.29
C TRP A 9 14.66 1.63 9.36
N GLU A 10 15.74 1.06 9.89
CA GLU A 10 16.67 0.19 9.15
C GLU A 10 16.16 -1.26 9.02
N GLY A 11 15.05 -1.62 9.67
CA GLY A 11 14.50 -2.97 9.68
C GLY A 11 15.37 -3.97 10.45
N GLN A 12 16.13 -3.49 11.44
CA GLN A 12 17.04 -4.28 12.26
C GLN A 12 16.56 -4.44 13.72
N SER A 13 15.37 -3.94 14.05
CA SER A 13 14.77 -4.13 15.38
C SER A 13 14.32 -5.58 15.61
N SER A 14 14.39 -6.02 16.87
CA SER A 14 13.75 -7.26 17.29
C SER A 14 12.28 -7.04 17.69
N LEU A 15 11.50 -8.12 17.78
CA LEU A 15 10.09 -8.06 18.20
C LEU A 15 9.92 -7.45 19.61
N GLU A 16 10.85 -7.74 20.51
CA GLU A 16 10.87 -7.19 21.88
C GLU A 16 11.18 -5.69 21.90
N GLU A 17 12.04 -5.24 20.98
CA GLU A 17 12.38 -3.84 20.77
C GLU A 17 11.19 -3.06 20.19
N GLU A 18 10.44 -3.66 19.27
CA GLU A 18 9.22 -3.09 18.68
C GLU A 18 8.09 -2.96 19.71
N GLN A 19 7.90 -3.96 20.58
CA GLN A 19 6.94 -3.84 21.69
C GLN A 19 7.27 -2.66 22.61
N LYS A 20 8.56 -2.38 22.85
CA LYS A 20 9.00 -1.21 23.62
C LYS A 20 8.70 0.10 22.89
N LEU A 21 8.82 0.14 21.56
CA LEU A 21 8.43 1.30 20.76
C LEU A 21 6.92 1.55 20.88
N ILE A 22 6.10 0.52 20.68
CA ILE A 22 4.64 0.61 20.80
C ILE A 22 4.24 1.12 22.19
N ALA A 23 4.78 0.52 23.26
CA ALA A 23 4.50 0.94 24.63
C ALA A 23 4.93 2.39 24.91
N TYR A 24 6.05 2.83 24.33
CA TYR A 24 6.51 4.21 24.47
C TYR A 24 5.56 5.22 23.81
N PHE A 25 5.09 4.95 22.60
CA PHE A 25 4.20 5.86 21.86
C PHE A 25 2.75 5.87 22.36
N ASN A 26 2.31 4.74 22.93
CA ASN A 26 1.03 4.65 23.64
C ASN A 26 1.06 5.32 25.03
N SER A 27 2.24 5.62 25.57
CA SER A 27 2.35 6.33 26.85
C SER A 27 1.95 7.81 26.73
N GLU A 28 1.55 8.44 27.84
CA GLU A 28 1.20 9.88 27.88
C GLU A 28 2.44 10.80 27.77
N THR A 29 3.65 10.26 27.93
CA THR A 29 4.91 11.00 27.99
C THR A 29 5.84 10.65 26.82
N VAL A 30 5.50 11.14 25.64
CA VAL A 30 6.35 11.07 24.44
C VAL A 30 7.16 12.36 24.32
N ALA A 31 8.43 12.24 23.92
CA ALA A 31 9.29 13.43 23.74
C ALA A 31 8.78 14.26 22.54
N PRO A 32 8.84 15.61 22.59
CA PRO A 32 8.31 16.46 21.52
C PRO A 32 8.87 16.14 20.12
N GLU A 33 10.12 15.70 20.05
CA GLU A 33 10.80 15.29 18.81
C GLU A 33 10.26 13.99 18.20
N HIS A 34 9.61 13.14 19.00
CA HIS A 34 9.05 11.86 18.57
C HIS A 34 7.54 11.94 18.29
N GLU A 35 6.86 13.01 18.70
CA GLU A 35 5.40 13.14 18.57
C GLU A 35 4.92 12.94 17.12
N VAL A 36 5.73 13.36 16.15
CA VAL A 36 5.48 13.18 14.71
C VAL A 36 5.34 11.71 14.28
N TYR A 37 5.91 10.77 15.05
CA TYR A 37 5.85 9.34 14.76
C TYR A 37 4.73 8.61 15.51
N ARG A 38 4.02 9.30 16.42
CA ARG A 38 3.04 8.68 17.32
C ARG A 38 1.93 7.95 16.59
N SER A 39 1.42 8.53 15.50
CA SER A 39 0.36 7.92 14.69
C SER A 39 0.76 6.57 14.07
N ILE A 40 2.06 6.33 13.85
CA ILE A 40 2.57 5.08 13.27
C ILE A 40 2.42 3.93 14.26
N PHE A 41 2.66 4.20 15.55
CA PHE A 41 2.70 3.16 16.59
C PHE A 41 1.37 3.02 17.35
N ASN A 42 0.51 4.04 17.34
CA ASN A 42 -0.81 3.99 17.98
C ASN A 42 -1.87 3.19 17.20
N ALA A 43 -1.72 3.05 15.87
CA ALA A 43 -2.75 2.42 15.03
C ALA A 43 -3.00 0.93 15.34
N PHE A 44 -2.01 0.25 15.93
CA PHE A 44 -2.07 -1.20 16.14
C PHE A 44 -3.02 -1.64 17.26
N GLU A 45 -3.26 -0.80 18.28
CA GLU A 45 -4.20 -1.15 19.35
C GLU A 45 -5.64 -1.13 18.85
N GLU A 46 -6.01 -0.15 18.02
CA GLU A 46 -7.35 -0.03 17.44
C GLU A 46 -7.66 -1.19 16.48
N GLU A 47 -6.66 -1.65 15.71
CA GLU A 47 -6.75 -2.87 14.89
C GLU A 47 -6.76 -4.16 15.72
N SER A 48 -6.12 -4.18 16.90
CA SER A 48 -6.11 -5.37 17.77
C SER A 48 -7.47 -5.66 18.44
N VAL A 49 -8.33 -4.64 18.54
CA VAL A 49 -9.73 -4.76 18.99
C VAL A 49 -10.61 -5.29 17.84
N MET A 50 -10.21 -5.11 16.58
CA MET A 50 -10.78 -5.79 15.41
C MET A 50 -10.26 -7.23 15.25
N LYS A 51 -10.12 -7.96 16.36
CA LYS A 51 -10.15 -9.43 16.33
C LYS A 51 -11.60 -9.90 16.16
N GLU A 52 -12.25 -9.49 15.08
CA GLU A 52 -13.42 -10.18 14.57
C GLU A 52 -12.90 -11.45 13.90
N ASP A 53 -13.04 -12.58 14.60
CA ASP A 53 -13.03 -13.95 14.09
C ASP A 53 -12.35 -14.11 12.71
N LEU A 54 -11.02 -13.99 12.69
CA LEU A 54 -10.20 -14.28 11.52
C LEU A 54 -10.09 -15.80 11.31
N ASP A 55 -11.21 -16.50 11.38
CA ASP A 55 -11.45 -17.72 10.61
C ASP A 55 -11.85 -17.30 9.18
N PHE A 56 -11.04 -16.41 8.58
CA PHE A 56 -11.14 -16.09 7.16
C PHE A 56 -10.43 -17.20 6.39
N ASP A 57 -11.04 -18.38 6.39
CA ASP A 57 -10.72 -19.40 5.42
C ASP A 57 -11.30 -18.95 4.07
N ALA A 58 -10.45 -18.24 3.31
CA ALA A 58 -10.76 -17.74 1.97
C ALA A 58 -11.27 -18.86 1.03
N PHE A 59 -11.00 -20.13 1.37
CA PHE A 59 -11.44 -21.30 0.63
C PHE A 59 -12.70 -21.95 1.20
N ALA A 60 -13.06 -21.75 2.47
CA ALA A 60 -14.30 -22.28 3.04
C ALA A 60 -15.55 -21.64 2.41
N LYS A 61 -15.48 -20.36 2.02
CA LYS A 61 -16.54 -19.66 1.27
C LYS A 61 -16.63 -20.02 -0.21
N LEU A 62 -15.77 -20.92 -0.71
CA LEU A 62 -15.88 -21.50 -2.06
C LEU A 62 -16.77 -22.75 -2.10
N ALA A 63 -17.27 -23.21 -0.95
CA ALA A 63 -18.38 -24.16 -0.95
C ALA A 63 -19.57 -23.50 -1.69
N PRO A 64 -20.17 -24.16 -2.69
CA PRO A 64 -21.26 -23.56 -3.44
C PRO A 64 -22.47 -23.41 -2.52
N GLU A 65 -22.64 -22.23 -1.92
CA GLU A 65 -23.86 -21.90 -1.22
C GLU A 65 -25.04 -21.98 -2.19
N GLU A 66 -26.07 -22.70 -1.75
CA GLU A 66 -27.24 -22.98 -2.56
C GLU A 66 -28.01 -21.69 -2.91
N LYS A 67 -28.09 -21.47 -4.23
CA LYS A 67 -29.07 -20.64 -4.97
C LYS A 67 -29.04 -19.13 -4.73
N PRO A 68 -28.87 -18.32 -5.80
CA PRO A 68 -28.88 -16.88 -5.68
C PRO A 68 -30.31 -16.37 -5.40
N LYS A 69 -30.49 -15.63 -4.31
CA LYS A 69 -31.56 -14.62 -4.25
C LYS A 69 -31.19 -13.51 -5.24
N ASP A 70 -32.13 -13.14 -6.10
CA ASP A 70 -31.95 -12.12 -7.13
C ASP A 70 -31.60 -10.76 -6.50
N HIS A 71 -30.30 -10.49 -6.38
CA HIS A 71 -29.72 -9.22 -5.95
C HIS A 71 -29.03 -8.51 -7.13
N SER A 72 -29.48 -8.77 -8.36
CA SER A 72 -28.89 -8.24 -9.59
C SER A 72 -28.70 -6.72 -9.54
N LYS A 73 -29.62 -5.97 -8.92
CA LYS A 73 -29.57 -4.50 -8.89
C LYS A 73 -28.57 -3.90 -7.91
N ILE A 74 -28.18 -4.61 -6.84
CA ILE A 74 -27.28 -4.05 -5.79
C ILE A 74 -25.80 -4.24 -6.17
N ARG A 75 -25.46 -5.32 -6.89
CA ARG A 75 -24.07 -5.57 -7.32
C ARG A 75 -23.61 -4.58 -8.38
N VAL A 76 -24.49 -4.16 -9.30
CA VAL A 76 -24.19 -3.11 -10.29
C VAL A 76 -23.96 -1.77 -9.61
N LEU A 77 -24.72 -1.45 -8.55
CA LEU A 77 -24.60 -0.19 -7.83
C LEU A 77 -23.26 -0.06 -7.06
N LYS A 78 -22.79 -1.15 -6.44
CA LYS A 78 -21.49 -1.18 -5.74
C LYS A 78 -20.30 -1.09 -6.71
N GLY A 79 -20.42 -1.72 -7.89
CA GLY A 79 -19.39 -1.62 -8.93
C GLY A 79 -19.32 -0.24 -9.59
N LEU A 80 -20.44 0.48 -9.67
CA LEU A 80 -20.53 1.78 -10.33
C LEU A 80 -19.67 2.85 -9.64
N GLY A 81 -19.60 2.86 -8.31
CA GLY A 81 -18.77 3.82 -7.56
C GLY A 81 -17.27 3.64 -7.84
N ILE A 82 -16.82 2.38 -7.90
CA ILE A 82 -15.41 2.05 -8.19
C ILE A 82 -15.08 2.39 -9.66
N ALA A 83 -15.97 2.02 -10.60
CA ALA A 83 -15.80 2.33 -12.01
C ALA A 83 -15.79 3.85 -12.27
N ALA A 84 -16.68 4.61 -11.62
CA ALA A 84 -16.74 6.06 -11.72
C ALA A 84 -15.48 6.72 -11.15
N GLY A 85 -14.95 6.22 -10.03
CA GLY A 85 -13.71 6.72 -9.43
C GLY A 85 -12.50 6.53 -10.34
N LEU A 86 -12.32 5.34 -10.92
CA LEU A 86 -11.26 5.09 -11.89
C LEU A 86 -11.43 5.94 -13.15
N ALA A 87 -12.64 6.02 -13.70
CA ALA A 87 -12.92 6.82 -14.89
C ALA A 87 -12.63 8.32 -14.64
N ALA A 88 -12.94 8.83 -13.45
CA ALA A 88 -12.65 10.22 -13.08
C ALA A 88 -11.13 10.49 -13.00
N LEU A 89 -10.36 9.57 -12.42
CA LEU A 89 -8.90 9.68 -12.36
C LEU A 89 -8.28 9.66 -13.77
N ILE A 90 -8.78 8.78 -14.65
CA ILE A 90 -8.35 8.71 -16.05
C ILE A 90 -8.74 9.97 -16.82
N ALA A 91 -9.95 10.49 -16.64
CA ALA A 91 -10.43 11.71 -17.28
C ALA A 91 -9.62 12.95 -16.88
N VAL A 92 -9.29 13.09 -15.60
CA VAL A 92 -8.44 14.18 -15.11
C VAL A 92 -7.00 14.02 -15.63
N GLY A 93 -6.44 12.80 -15.59
CA GLY A 93 -5.09 12.52 -16.07
C GLY A 93 -4.91 12.69 -17.58
N SER A 94 -5.93 12.36 -18.38
CA SER A 94 -5.92 12.48 -19.85
C SER A 94 -6.01 13.92 -20.37
N ASN A 95 -6.52 14.87 -19.57
CA ASN A 95 -6.42 16.29 -19.90
C ASN A 95 -5.01 16.85 -19.67
N TYR A 96 -4.24 16.23 -18.76
CA TYR A 96 -2.86 16.61 -18.46
C TYR A 96 -1.85 16.01 -19.45
N ILE A 97 -2.20 14.87 -20.06
CA ILE A 97 -1.38 14.12 -21.02
C ILE A 97 -2.09 14.20 -22.37
N GLY A 98 -1.69 15.14 -23.23
CA GLY A 98 -2.37 15.48 -24.49
C GLY A 98 -2.96 14.29 -25.26
N THR A 99 -4.20 14.47 -25.71
CA THR A 99 -5.11 13.46 -26.25
C THR A 99 -4.50 12.52 -27.30
N THR A 100 -4.10 11.33 -26.88
CA THR A 100 -4.03 10.16 -27.75
C THR A 100 -5.41 9.49 -27.76
N LYS A 101 -5.96 9.27 -28.96
CA LYS A 101 -7.24 8.55 -29.14
C LYS A 101 -7.14 7.21 -28.43
N ALA A 102 -7.89 7.06 -27.34
CA ALA A 102 -7.93 5.83 -26.57
C ALA A 102 -8.62 4.75 -27.41
N ASN A 103 -7.92 3.66 -27.68
CA ASN A 103 -8.59 2.41 -28.05
C ASN A 103 -9.56 2.07 -26.92
N THR A 104 -10.82 1.82 -27.25
CA THR A 104 -11.91 1.54 -26.30
C THR A 104 -11.76 0.19 -25.59
N ASP A 105 -10.67 -0.53 -25.83
CA ASP A 105 -10.32 -1.76 -25.15
C ASP A 105 -9.75 -1.42 -23.76
N LEU A 106 -10.66 -1.36 -22.78
CA LEU A 106 -10.37 -0.98 -21.40
C LEU A 106 -9.71 -2.11 -20.59
N GLY A 107 -9.31 -3.22 -21.25
CA GLY A 107 -8.70 -4.37 -20.57
C GLY A 107 -9.67 -5.10 -19.63
N THR A 108 -10.97 -5.04 -19.94
CA THR A 108 -12.00 -5.79 -19.21
C THR A 108 -12.09 -7.20 -19.76
N TYR A 109 -11.84 -8.18 -18.90
CA TYR A 109 -11.95 -9.60 -19.23
C TYR A 109 -13.24 -10.16 -18.62
N GLU A 110 -14.02 -10.87 -19.43
CA GLU A 110 -15.28 -11.52 -19.00
C GLU A 110 -15.02 -12.77 -18.16
N ASP A 111 -13.90 -13.47 -18.41
CA ASP A 111 -13.48 -14.64 -17.63
C ASP A 111 -12.65 -14.22 -16.41
N PRO A 112 -13.08 -14.54 -15.17
CA PRO A 112 -12.31 -14.25 -13.96
C PRO A 112 -10.88 -14.80 -13.99
N LYS A 113 -10.66 -15.94 -14.67
CA LYS A 113 -9.33 -16.56 -14.75
C LYS A 113 -8.39 -15.76 -15.65
N GLU A 114 -8.90 -15.26 -16.78
CA GLU A 114 -8.15 -14.40 -17.69
C GLU A 114 -7.84 -13.04 -17.06
N ALA A 115 -8.83 -12.44 -16.38
CA ALA A 115 -8.66 -11.19 -15.63
C ALA A 115 -7.54 -11.28 -14.58
N TYR A 116 -7.47 -12.41 -13.88
CA TYR A 116 -6.43 -12.69 -12.90
C TYR A 116 -5.04 -12.69 -13.54
N TYR A 117 -4.86 -13.44 -14.64
CA TYR A 117 -3.56 -13.52 -15.31
C TYR A 117 -3.10 -12.16 -15.86
N ALA A 118 -4.00 -11.42 -16.51
CA ALA A 118 -3.70 -10.09 -17.03
C ALA A 118 -3.30 -9.11 -15.92
N THR A 119 -3.97 -9.20 -14.76
CA THR A 119 -3.64 -8.38 -13.58
C THR A 119 -2.26 -8.74 -13.03
N VAL A 120 -1.95 -10.04 -12.91
CA VAL A 120 -0.64 -10.50 -12.43
C VAL A 120 0.48 -10.03 -13.37
N GLU A 121 0.28 -10.12 -14.68
CA GLU A 121 1.24 -9.64 -15.68
C GLU A 121 1.47 -8.13 -15.57
N ALA A 122 0.39 -7.35 -15.46
CA ALA A 122 0.46 -5.90 -15.28
C ALA A 122 1.24 -5.52 -14.00
N LEU A 123 0.96 -6.18 -12.88
CA LEU A 123 1.67 -5.97 -11.61
C LEU A 123 3.14 -6.35 -11.72
N GLN A 124 3.47 -7.43 -12.42
CA GLN A 124 4.84 -7.85 -12.65
C GLN A 124 5.62 -6.83 -13.50
N LEU A 125 4.97 -6.25 -14.52
CA LEU A 125 5.54 -5.19 -15.34
C LEU A 125 5.81 -3.93 -14.49
N VAL A 126 4.83 -3.50 -13.69
CA VAL A 126 4.97 -2.35 -12.78
C VAL A 126 6.13 -2.57 -11.80
N SER A 127 6.16 -3.74 -11.16
CA SER A 127 7.24 -4.12 -10.23
C SER A 127 8.62 -4.06 -10.89
N THR A 128 8.74 -4.60 -12.10
CA THR A 128 9.99 -4.58 -12.87
C THR A 128 10.43 -3.14 -13.19
N LYS A 129 9.51 -2.29 -13.65
CA LYS A 129 9.80 -0.88 -13.95
C LYS A 129 10.20 -0.11 -12.71
N PHE A 130 9.51 -0.32 -11.59
CA PHE A 130 9.82 0.32 -10.32
C PHE A 130 11.20 -0.09 -9.77
N ASN A 131 11.51 -1.39 -9.80
CA ASN A 131 12.82 -1.89 -9.39
C ASN A 131 13.95 -1.34 -10.25
N ASN A 132 13.74 -1.23 -11.56
CA ASN A 132 14.72 -0.61 -12.46
C ASN A 132 14.85 0.90 -12.22
N GLY A 133 13.76 1.61 -11.97
CA GLY A 133 13.77 3.02 -11.56
C GLY A 133 14.58 3.23 -10.29
N ARG A 134 14.38 2.39 -9.27
CA ARG A 134 15.15 2.44 -8.01
C ARG A 134 16.66 2.26 -8.24
N LYS A 135 17.08 1.39 -9.16
CA LYS A 135 18.50 1.21 -9.50
C LYS A 135 19.12 2.50 -10.06
N ASN A 136 18.37 3.26 -10.86
CA ASN A 136 18.83 4.54 -11.42
C ASN A 136 18.95 5.66 -10.38
N LEU A 137 18.35 5.48 -9.20
CA LEU A 137 18.47 6.41 -8.07
C LEU A 137 19.63 6.08 -7.13
N LYS A 138 20.35 4.95 -7.33
CA LYS A 138 21.56 4.61 -6.54
C LYS A 138 22.62 5.73 -6.52
N PRO A 139 22.91 6.45 -7.63
CA PRO A 139 23.87 7.55 -7.59
C PRO A 139 23.45 8.70 -6.66
N LEU A 140 22.15 8.91 -6.42
CA LEU A 140 21.67 9.94 -5.51
C LEU A 140 21.95 9.61 -4.04
N SER A 141 21.90 8.32 -3.65
CA SER A 141 22.32 7.93 -2.29
C SER A 141 23.82 8.06 -2.10
N GLU A 142 24.63 7.84 -3.14
CA GLU A 142 26.07 8.10 -3.13
C GLU A 142 26.38 9.60 -3.05
N ILE A 143 25.60 10.46 -3.71
CA ILE A 143 25.72 11.92 -3.62
C ILE A 143 25.43 12.40 -2.21
N ASN A 144 24.39 11.88 -1.53
CA ASN A 144 24.09 12.27 -0.15
C ASN A 144 25.27 11.96 0.79
N ASN A 145 25.87 10.77 0.66
CA ASN A 145 27.05 10.37 1.45
C ASN A 145 28.31 11.22 1.17
N LYS A 146 28.53 11.64 -0.08
CA LYS A 146 29.65 12.53 -0.43
C LYS A 146 29.42 13.96 0.09
N THR A 147 28.19 14.43 -0.04
CA THR A 147 27.73 15.74 0.44
C THR A 147 27.91 15.86 1.96
N GLU A 148 27.50 14.85 2.73
CA GLU A 148 27.73 14.80 4.18
C GLU A 148 29.21 14.87 4.58
N LYS A 149 30.09 14.17 3.85
CA LYS A 149 31.54 14.21 4.13
C LYS A 149 32.11 15.61 3.92
N VAL A 150 31.67 16.33 2.89
CA VAL A 150 32.15 17.70 2.61
C VAL A 150 31.66 18.69 3.68
N PHE A 151 30.44 18.53 4.19
CA PHE A 151 29.89 19.42 5.23
C PHE A 151 30.37 19.12 6.64
N LYS A 152 30.82 17.89 6.95
CA LYS A 152 31.43 17.51 8.24
C LYS A 152 32.92 17.93 8.37
N THR A 153 33.53 18.49 7.32
CA THR A 153 34.94 18.91 7.32
C THR A 153 35.14 20.42 7.46
N LYS A 154 34.17 21.12 8.08
CA LYS A 154 34.25 22.57 8.34
C LYS A 154 33.90 22.89 9.78
#